data_AF-A0A5M9JH94-F1
#
_entry.id   AF-A0A5M9JH94-F1
#
_cell.length_a   1.000
_cell.length_b   1.000
_cell.length_c   1.000
_cell.angle_alpha   90.00
_cell.angle_beta   90.00
_cell.angle_gamma   90.00
#
_symmetry.space_group_name_H-M   'P 1'
#
loop_
_entity.id
_entity.type
_entity.pdbx_description
1 polymer ?
#
loop_
_entity_poly.entity_id
_entity_poly.type
_entity_poly.pdbx_seq_one_letter_code
_entity_poly.pdbx_strand_id
1 'polypeptide(L)'
;MVNGFFKLITPFIDPLTKEKLKFNDDMKQHVPPQQLWAEFDGELAFEYDHATYWPVLLKMCEQRQKDVLERWVQAGKHIGESEVYLKGGNSPSIGGGAASEKLSSNGHAVEPKTPGALSEVSEGEVSGKAAQTDAA
;
A
#
# COMPACT_ATOMS: atom_id res chain seq x y z
N MET A 1 -14.46 1.96 -23.62
CA MET A 1 -13.93 0.77 -24.34
C MET A 1 -13.12 -0.15 -23.41
N VAL A 2 -12.23 0.39 -22.57
CA VAL A 2 -11.34 -0.41 -21.69
C VAL A 2 -12.09 -1.17 -20.57
N ASN A 3 -13.11 -0.57 -19.94
CA ASN A 3 -13.88 -1.24 -18.87
C ASN A 3 -14.58 -2.54 -19.30
N GLY A 4 -14.99 -2.64 -20.58
CA GLY A 4 -15.60 -3.88 -21.11
C GLY A 4 -14.58 -5.00 -21.27
N PHE A 5 -13.36 -4.66 -21.69
CA PHE A 5 -12.25 -5.61 -21.80
C PHE A 5 -11.88 -6.20 -20.43
N PHE A 6 -11.73 -5.36 -19.40
CA PHE A 6 -11.44 -5.85 -18.04
C PHE A 6 -12.51 -6.82 -17.55
N LYS A 7 -13.79 -6.49 -17.69
CA LYS A 7 -14.89 -7.41 -17.31
C LYS A 7 -14.82 -8.77 -18.02
N LEU A 8 -14.40 -8.80 -19.29
CA LEU A 8 -14.27 -10.03 -20.06
C LEU A 8 -13.11 -10.92 -19.58
N ILE A 9 -11.97 -10.33 -19.21
CA ILE A 9 -10.79 -11.09 -18.76
C ILE A 9 -10.81 -11.41 -17.26
N THR A 10 -11.53 -10.62 -16.44
CA THR A 10 -11.64 -10.80 -14.98
C THR A 10 -11.96 -12.23 -14.53
N PRO A 11 -12.85 -13.04 -15.15
CA PRO A 11 -13.07 -14.42 -14.72
C PRO A 11 -11.82 -15.32 -14.84
N PHE A 12 -10.88 -14.99 -15.73
CA PHE A 12 -9.64 -15.75 -15.96
C PHE A 12 -8.46 -15.29 -15.09
N ILE A 13 -8.66 -14.23 -14.29
CA ILE A 13 -7.65 -13.73 -13.35
C ILE A 13 -7.78 -14.50 -12.04
N ASP A 14 -6.66 -14.83 -11.41
CA ASP A 14 -6.62 -15.43 -10.07
C ASP A 14 -7.21 -14.46 -9.01
N PRO A 15 -8.01 -14.95 -8.03
CA PRO A 15 -8.60 -14.10 -6.99
C PRO A 15 -7.63 -13.15 -6.27
N LEU A 16 -6.43 -13.60 -5.86
CA LEU A 16 -5.46 -12.72 -5.19
C LEU A 16 -4.94 -11.63 -6.12
N THR A 17 -4.87 -11.93 -7.42
CA THR A 17 -4.48 -10.94 -8.43
C THR A 17 -5.61 -9.93 -8.66
N LYS A 18 -6.88 -10.34 -8.64
CA LYS A 18 -8.02 -9.41 -8.75
C LYS A 18 -8.02 -8.36 -7.65
N GLU A 19 -7.68 -8.74 -6.42
CA GLU A 19 -7.65 -7.80 -5.28
C GLU A 19 -6.66 -6.64 -5.47
N LYS A 20 -5.55 -6.90 -6.18
CA LYS A 20 -4.50 -5.91 -6.50
C LYS A 20 -4.89 -4.96 -7.63
N LEU A 21 -5.92 -5.28 -8.40
CA LEU A 21 -6.39 -4.45 -9.50
C LEU A 21 -7.47 -3.48 -9.02
N LYS A 22 -7.13 -2.19 -8.93
CA LYS A 22 -8.07 -1.10 -8.66
C LYS A 22 -8.30 -0.31 -9.94
N PHE A 23 -9.55 -0.23 -10.40
CA PHE A 23 -9.89 0.43 -11.66
C PHE A 23 -10.80 1.62 -11.40
N ASN A 24 -10.44 2.79 -11.95
CA ASN A 24 -11.20 4.04 -11.81
C ASN A 24 -11.60 4.34 -10.36
N ASP A 25 -10.74 3.97 -9.42
CA ASP A 25 -10.95 4.16 -7.98
C ASP A 25 -10.38 5.53 -7.55
N ASP A 26 -10.80 6.03 -6.39
CA ASP A 26 -10.20 7.23 -5.81
C ASP A 26 -8.82 6.89 -5.26
N MET A 27 -7.77 7.42 -5.90
CA MET A 27 -6.38 7.16 -5.53
C MET A 27 -6.03 7.67 -4.14
N LYS A 28 -6.79 8.63 -3.59
CA LYS A 28 -6.59 9.16 -2.23
C LYS A 28 -6.87 8.14 -1.14
N GLN A 29 -7.61 7.07 -1.46
CA GLN A 29 -7.84 5.95 -0.55
C GLN A 29 -6.59 5.10 -0.34
N HIS A 30 -5.65 5.12 -1.30
CA HIS A 30 -4.47 4.26 -1.32
C HIS A 30 -3.17 5.04 -1.11
N VAL A 31 -3.13 6.31 -1.54
CA VAL A 31 -1.96 7.17 -1.46
C VAL A 31 -2.33 8.49 -0.78
N PRO A 32 -1.59 8.94 0.25
CA PRO A 32 -1.82 10.24 0.86
C PRO A 32 -1.76 11.37 -0.19
N PRO A 33 -2.65 12.37 -0.14
CA PRO A 33 -2.71 13.43 -1.16
C PRO A 33 -1.37 14.16 -1.38
N GLN A 34 -0.59 14.36 -0.32
CA GLN A 34 0.72 15.03 -0.37
C GLN A 34 1.77 14.27 -1.19
N GLN A 35 1.59 12.96 -1.36
CA GLN A 35 2.48 12.09 -2.13
C GLN A 35 1.89 11.68 -3.48
N LEU A 36 0.65 12.09 -3.75
CA LEU A 36 -0.07 11.77 -4.98
C LEU A 36 0.06 12.91 -5.98
N TRP A 37 0.32 12.56 -7.23
CA TRP A 37 0.48 13.54 -8.30
C TRP A 37 -0.82 14.32 -8.54
N ALA A 38 -0.70 15.62 -8.79
CA ALA A 38 -1.81 16.52 -9.11
C ALA A 38 -2.65 16.06 -10.32
N GLU A 39 -2.08 15.33 -11.29
CA GLU A 39 -2.82 14.76 -12.43
C GLU A 39 -3.84 13.69 -12.00
N PHE A 40 -3.64 13.07 -10.83
CA PHE A 40 -4.54 12.08 -10.23
C PHE A 40 -5.27 12.66 -9.00
N ASP A 41 -5.63 13.95 -9.05
CA ASP A 41 -6.31 14.69 -7.98
C ASP A 41 -5.52 14.85 -6.67
N GLY A 42 -4.20 14.62 -6.69
CA GLY A 42 -3.31 14.81 -5.54
C GLY A 42 -2.81 16.24 -5.33
N GLU A 43 -1.91 16.44 -4.37
CA GLU A 43 -1.30 17.74 -4.02
C GLU A 43 0.13 17.89 -4.56
N LEU A 44 0.75 16.81 -5.03
CA LEU A 44 2.13 16.84 -5.52
C LEU A 44 2.18 17.36 -6.95
N ALA A 45 2.62 18.61 -7.12
CA ALA A 45 2.97 19.18 -8.42
C ALA A 45 4.36 18.69 -8.86
N PHE A 46 4.43 17.45 -9.35
CA PHE A 46 5.67 16.86 -9.84
C PHE A 46 5.85 17.13 -11.35
N GLU A 47 7.01 17.66 -11.73
CA GLU A 47 7.44 17.75 -13.12
C GLU A 47 8.79 17.04 -13.27
N TYR A 48 8.89 16.17 -14.28
CA TYR A 48 10.10 15.38 -14.48
C TYR A 48 11.16 16.17 -15.25
N ASP A 49 12.24 16.55 -14.57
CA ASP A 49 13.50 16.98 -15.19
C ASP A 49 14.56 15.90 -14.99
N HIS A 50 14.99 15.26 -16.09
CA HIS A 50 15.98 14.19 -16.05
C HIS A 50 17.31 14.64 -15.45
N ALA A 51 17.78 15.84 -15.80
CA ALA A 51 19.10 16.34 -15.40
C ALA A 51 19.19 16.55 -13.88
N THR A 52 18.07 16.89 -13.25
CA THR A 52 17.97 17.09 -11.80
C THR A 52 17.56 15.82 -11.07
N TYR A 53 16.50 15.14 -11.51
CA TYR A 53 15.89 14.03 -10.78
C TYR A 53 16.77 12.77 -10.78
N TRP A 54 17.30 12.40 -11.95
CA TRP A 54 18.04 11.14 -12.12
C TRP A 54 19.29 11.04 -11.24
N PRO A 55 20.21 12.03 -11.20
CA PRO A 55 21.40 11.92 -10.34
C PRO A 55 21.04 11.90 -8.85
N VAL A 56 19.97 12.60 -8.44
CA VAL A 56 19.51 12.59 -7.04
C VAL A 56 18.97 11.21 -6.66
N LEU A 57 18.15 10.60 -7.53
CA LEU A 57 17.64 9.24 -7.33
C LEU A 57 18.79 8.23 -7.18
N LEU A 58 19.76 8.27 -8.09
CA LEU A 58 20.93 7.38 -8.05
C LEU A 58 21.71 7.55 -6.74
N LYS A 59 22.00 8.79 -6.34
CA LYS A 59 22.69 9.09 -5.08
C LYS A 59 21.93 8.53 -3.86
N MET A 60 20.61 8.64 -3.83
CA MET A 60 19.78 8.08 -2.75
C MET A 60 19.84 6.54 -2.73
N CYS A 61 19.79 5.89 -3.90
CA CYS A 61 19.88 4.44 -4.01
C CYS A 61 21.26 3.93 -3.57
N GLU A 62 22.35 4.57 -4.00
CA GLU A 62 23.71 4.23 -3.58
C GLU A 62 23.89 4.37 -2.08
N GLN A 63 23.37 5.46 -1.48
CA GLN A 63 23.46 5.65 -0.03
C GLN A 63 22.71 4.54 0.72
N ARG A 64 21.47 4.23 0.32
CA ARG A 64 20.67 3.16 0.95
C ARG A 64 21.36 1.81 0.82
N GLN A 65 21.97 1.52 -0.32
CA GLN A 65 22.72 0.27 -0.53
C GLN A 65 23.94 0.18 0.41
N LYS A 66 24.69 1.27 0.56
CA LYS A 66 25.82 1.35 1.50
C LYS A 66 25.37 1.13 2.93
N ASP A 67 24.31 1.82 3.37
CA ASP A 67 23.77 1.69 4.73
C ASP A 67 23.33 0.26 5.03
N VAL A 68 22.62 -0.38 4.08
CA VAL A 68 22.18 -1.78 4.19
C VAL A 68 23.38 -2.72 4.30
N LEU A 69 24.40 -2.52 3.45
CA LEU A 69 25.60 -3.34 3.48
C LEU A 69 26.35 -3.18 4.81
N GLU A 70 26.54 -1.96 5.28
CA GLU A 70 27.21 -1.67 6.55
C GLU A 70 26.49 -2.32 7.74
N ARG A 71 25.16 -2.21 7.82
CA ARG A 71 24.37 -2.89 8.86
C ARG A 71 24.48 -4.40 8.76
N TRP A 72 24.46 -4.97 7.56
CA TRP A 72 24.63 -6.40 7.35
C TRP A 72 26.02 -6.90 7.80
N VAL A 73 27.07 -6.11 7.54
CA VAL A 73 28.43 -6.41 8.02
C VAL A 73 28.51 -6.33 9.54
N GLN A 74 27.92 -5.31 10.15
CA GLN A 74 27.86 -5.14 11.61
C GLN A 74 27.09 -6.28 12.30
N ALA A 75 26.04 -6.79 11.66
CA ALA A 75 25.24 -7.92 12.13
C ALA A 75 25.90 -9.30 11.95
N GLY A 76 27.14 -9.38 11.44
CA GLY A 76 27.86 -10.65 11.30
C GLY A 76 27.66 -11.37 9.97
N LYS A 77 27.09 -10.70 8.96
CA LYS A 77 26.94 -11.19 7.57
C LYS A 77 26.12 -12.49 7.44
N HIS A 78 25.09 -12.65 8.26
CA HIS A 78 24.24 -13.83 8.20
C HIS A 78 23.28 -13.79 6.99
N ILE A 79 23.06 -14.95 6.39
CA ILE A 79 22.02 -15.12 5.37
C ILE A 79 20.66 -15.15 6.08
N GLY A 80 19.67 -14.45 5.52
CA GLY A 80 18.32 -14.39 6.06
C GLY A 80 18.06 -13.27 7.07
N GLU A 81 18.98 -12.30 7.21
CA GLU A 81 18.81 -11.13 8.08
C GLU A 81 17.54 -10.33 7.75
N SER A 82 16.91 -9.75 8.78
CA SER A 82 15.67 -8.99 8.65
C SER A 82 15.84 -7.75 7.77
N GLU A 83 15.05 -7.62 6.69
CA GLU A 83 15.05 -6.40 5.87
C GLU A 83 14.69 -5.15 6.68
N VAL A 84 13.85 -5.30 7.72
CA VAL A 84 13.47 -4.19 8.60
C VAL A 84 14.70 -3.70 9.36
N TYR A 85 15.52 -4.61 9.91
CA TYR A 85 16.78 -4.25 10.56
C TYR A 85 17.77 -3.61 9.57
N LEU A 86 17.97 -4.25 8.41
CA LEU A 86 18.90 -3.77 7.40
C LEU A 86 18.54 -2.38 6.85
N LYS A 87 17.25 -2.03 6.80
CA LYS A 87 16.77 -0.71 6.39
C LYS A 87 16.76 0.31 7.55
N GLY A 88 17.22 -0.06 8.74
CA GLY A 88 17.29 0.81 9.92
C GLY A 88 15.99 0.92 10.72
N GLY A 89 15.04 0.01 10.50
CA GLY A 89 13.80 -0.10 11.26
C GLY A 89 13.99 -0.80 12.61
N ASN A 90 12.91 -0.81 13.40
CA ASN A 90 12.92 -1.35 14.76
C ASN A 90 12.71 -2.88 14.79
N SER A 91 13.69 -3.63 14.29
CA SER A 91 13.70 -5.10 14.32
C SER A 91 15.08 -5.57 14.82
N PRO A 92 15.15 -6.58 15.71
CA PRO A 92 16.43 -7.11 16.15
C PRO A 92 17.16 -7.84 15.01
N SER A 93 18.49 -7.81 15.03
CA SER A 93 19.32 -8.66 14.16
C SER A 93 19.22 -10.13 14.60
N ILE A 94 19.31 -11.04 13.63
CA ILE A 94 19.34 -12.48 13.85
C ILE A 94 20.65 -12.93 14.53
N GLY A 95 21.77 -12.25 14.24
CA GLY A 95 23.12 -12.66 14.68
C GLY A 95 23.55 -12.18 16.06
N GLY A 96 22.89 -11.16 16.62
CA GLY A 96 23.32 -10.53 17.88
C GLY A 96 22.14 -9.88 18.60
N GLY A 97 21.76 -10.46 19.74
CA GLY A 97 20.61 -10.05 20.53
C GLY A 97 20.64 -8.60 21.00
N ALA A 98 19.46 -7.99 21.02
CA ALA A 98 19.06 -6.83 21.81
C ALA A 98 20.17 -5.80 22.15
N ALA A 99 20.76 -5.15 21.14
CA ALA A 99 21.38 -3.85 21.34
C ALA A 99 20.32 -2.77 21.08
N SER A 100 19.44 -2.58 22.06
CA SER A 100 18.60 -1.39 22.16
C SER A 100 19.52 -0.21 22.52
N GLU A 101 19.68 0.79 21.64
CA GLU A 101 19.59 2.20 22.05
C GLU A 101 19.39 3.19 20.87
N LYS A 102 18.33 3.99 21.07
CA LYS A 102 17.93 5.34 20.58
C LYS A 102 17.46 5.57 19.13
N LEU A 103 16.14 5.83 19.06
CA LEU A 103 15.32 6.28 17.94
C LEU A 103 15.83 7.55 17.23
N SER A 104 15.52 7.65 15.93
CA SER A 104 14.97 8.87 15.34
C SER A 104 13.68 8.52 14.60
N SER A 105 12.55 8.89 15.21
CA SER A 105 11.23 8.87 14.59
C SER A 105 11.18 10.00 13.56
N ASN A 106 11.03 9.65 12.28
CA ASN A 106 10.47 10.55 11.28
C ASN A 106 9.68 9.72 10.28
N GLY A 107 8.36 9.71 10.47
CA GLY A 107 7.38 9.11 9.57
C GLY A 107 6.01 9.22 10.20
N HIS A 108 5.23 10.21 9.74
CA HIS A 108 3.86 10.44 10.16
C HIS A 108 3.00 9.23 9.77
N ALA A 109 2.85 8.26 10.68
CA ALA A 109 1.95 7.14 10.53
C ALA A 109 0.52 7.61 10.88
N VAL A 110 -0.28 7.88 9.86
CA VAL A 110 -1.73 8.03 10.03
C VAL A 110 -2.29 6.65 10.39
N GLU A 111 -2.92 6.55 11.55
CA GLU A 111 -3.48 5.31 12.08
C GLU A 111 -4.48 4.66 11.11
N PRO A 112 -4.40 3.33 10.89
CA PRO A 112 -5.43 2.63 10.13
C PRO A 112 -6.71 2.53 10.96
N LYS A 113 -7.77 3.24 10.54
CA LYS A 113 -9.13 2.98 11.01
C LYS A 113 -9.56 1.58 10.57
N THR A 114 -9.71 0.69 11.54
CA THR A 114 -10.27 -0.66 11.39
C THR A 114 -11.68 -0.62 10.77
N PRO A 115 -11.97 -1.35 9.68
CA PRO A 115 -13.33 -1.56 9.19
C PRO A 115 -14.12 -2.53 10.06
N GLY A 116 -15.42 -2.29 10.17
CA GLY A 116 -16.33 -2.83 11.17
C GLY A 116 -16.57 -4.34 11.15
N ALA A 117 -16.99 -4.81 12.33
CA ALA A 117 -17.56 -6.14 12.55
C ALA A 117 -18.81 -6.37 11.68
N LEU A 118 -18.88 -7.56 11.08
CA LEU A 118 -20.05 -8.07 10.38
C LEU A 118 -21.22 -8.29 11.35
N SER A 119 -22.40 -7.76 11.03
CA SER A 119 -23.68 -8.23 11.56
C SER A 119 -24.32 -9.19 10.55
N GLU A 120 -24.65 -10.39 11.03
CA GLU A 120 -25.38 -11.46 10.34
C GLU A 120 -26.79 -11.02 9.91
N VAL A 121 -27.28 -11.57 8.79
CA VAL A 121 -28.70 -11.51 8.38
C VAL A 121 -29.20 -12.93 8.11
N SER A 122 -30.19 -13.38 8.90
CA SER A 122 -31.28 -14.33 8.59
C SER A 122 -32.15 -14.39 9.86
N GLU A 123 -33.48 -14.46 9.90
CA GLU A 123 -34.54 -14.93 9.01
C GLU A 123 -35.90 -14.37 9.51
N GLY A 124 -36.90 -14.30 8.64
CA GLY A 124 -38.28 -14.01 9.06
C GLY A 124 -39.24 -13.70 7.91
N GLU A 125 -39.83 -14.75 7.34
CA GLU A 125 -40.84 -14.73 6.28
C GLU A 125 -42.25 -14.36 6.80
N VAL A 126 -43.09 -13.82 5.89
CA VAL A 126 -44.53 -14.15 5.66
C VAL A 126 -45.48 -12.93 5.57
N SER A 127 -46.28 -12.99 4.48
CA SER A 127 -47.64 -12.44 4.26
C SER A 127 -47.84 -11.02 3.72
N GLY A 128 -47.87 -10.96 2.38
CA GLY A 128 -49.02 -10.59 1.53
C GLY A 128 -50.02 -9.51 1.96
N LYS A 129 -50.29 -8.55 1.07
CA LYS A 129 -51.61 -8.37 0.44
C LYS A 129 -51.54 -7.49 -0.81
N ALA A 130 -52.36 -7.86 -1.79
CA ALA A 130 -52.59 -7.26 -3.09
C ALA A 130 -53.03 -5.78 -3.08
N ALA A 131 -52.71 -5.04 -4.15
CA ALA A 131 -53.70 -4.32 -4.95
C ALA A 131 -53.05 -3.74 -6.22
N GLN A 132 -53.87 -3.69 -7.25
CA GLN A 132 -53.63 -3.49 -8.68
C GLN A 132 -53.79 -2.02 -9.10
N THR A 133 -53.55 -1.76 -10.40
CA THR A 133 -54.00 -0.63 -11.25
C THR A 133 -53.11 0.61 -11.25
N ASP A 134 -52.93 1.36 -12.33
CA ASP A 134 -52.98 1.18 -13.78
C ASP A 134 -52.36 2.48 -14.37
N ALA A 135 -52.03 2.44 -15.67
CA ALA A 135 -51.70 3.52 -16.60
C ALA A 135 -51.73 5.01 -16.15
N ALA A 136 -50.65 5.72 -16.48
CA ALA A 136 -50.66 6.91 -17.36
C ALA A 136 -49.23 7.22 -17.84
#